data_AF-A0A939ZWU4-F1
#
_entry.id   AF-A0A939ZWU4-F1
#
_cell.length_a   1.000
_cell.length_b   1.000
_cell.length_c   1.000
_cell.angle_alpha   90.00
_cell.angle_beta   90.00
_cell.angle_gamma   90.00
#
_symmetry.space_group_name_H-M   'P 1'
#
loop_
_entity.id
_entity.type
_entity.pdbx_description
1 polymer ?
#
loop_
_entity_poly.entity_id
_entity_poly.type
_entity_poly.pdbx_seq_one_letter_code
_entity_poly.pdbx_strand_id
1 'polypeptide(L)'
;WQIDIESDYPFDPRVRLRIKCIDARRDYMYFRIPVWSEHTRFVIDGEERQVQAGAYHREKRDWSRGVTVDIDFDFSLWQWTGAKEKEGLTSLYRGPVLLAYDDRFNTVRAEEAASLTIDPGEPELLPEGRLAFASDRGPAVLTDFARAGSAGTKYATWLRTARPVRDIASRLRGI
;
A
#
# COMPACT_ATOMS: atom_id res chain seq x y z
N TRP A 1 0.78 11.62 -26.78
CA TRP A 1 1.12 10.49 -25.91
C TRP A 1 0.01 9.46 -25.94
N GLN A 2 0.34 8.19 -26.05
CA GLN A 2 -0.56 7.07 -25.78
C GLN A 2 0.04 6.26 -24.63
N ILE A 3 -0.77 6.00 -23.61
CA ILE A 3 -0.37 5.30 -22.39
C ILE A 3 -1.47 4.28 -22.11
N ASP A 4 -1.12 3.00 -22.17
CA ASP A 4 -1.99 1.89 -21.81
C ASP A 4 -1.49 1.31 -20.48
N ILE A 5 -2.39 1.15 -19.49
CA ILE A 5 -2.08 0.68 -18.14
C ILE A 5 -2.78 -0.66 -17.91
N GLU A 6 -2.02 -1.68 -17.55
CA GLU A 6 -2.48 -3.03 -17.22
C GLU A 6 -2.09 -3.33 -15.77
N SER A 7 -3.07 -3.31 -14.86
CA SER A 7 -2.86 -3.53 -13.43
C SER A 7 -4.16 -3.79 -12.69
N ASP A 8 -4.08 -4.52 -11.57
CA ASP A 8 -5.13 -4.65 -10.54
C ASP A 8 -4.78 -3.85 -9.27
N TYR A 9 -3.91 -2.83 -9.41
CA TYR A 9 -3.62 -1.90 -8.33
C TYR A 9 -4.92 -1.24 -7.82
N PRO A 10 -5.16 -1.18 -6.50
CA PRO A 10 -4.21 -1.37 -5.41
C PRO A 10 -4.23 -2.76 -4.75
N PHE A 11 -4.76 -3.79 -5.40
CA PHE A 11 -4.81 -5.15 -4.84
C PHE A 11 -3.59 -5.99 -5.26
N ASP A 12 -3.07 -5.73 -6.46
CA ASP A 12 -1.81 -6.27 -6.97
C ASP A 12 -0.71 -5.16 -6.97
N PRO A 13 0.50 -5.44 -6.43
CA PRO A 13 1.63 -4.51 -6.50
C PRO A 13 2.16 -4.24 -7.91
N ARG A 14 1.82 -5.09 -8.89
CA ARG A 14 2.36 -5.04 -10.25
C ARG A 14 1.57 -4.09 -11.14
N VAL A 15 2.29 -3.19 -11.80
CA VAL A 15 1.75 -2.26 -12.79
C VAL A 15 2.59 -2.41 -14.07
N ARG A 16 1.92 -2.66 -15.19
CA ARG A 16 2.54 -2.63 -16.51
C ARG A 16 1.99 -1.45 -17.32
N LEU A 17 2.89 -0.65 -17.87
CA LEU A 17 2.58 0.48 -18.74
C LEU A 17 3.14 0.21 -20.13
N ARG A 18 2.34 0.46 -21.17
CA ARG A 18 2.83 0.57 -22.55
C ARG A 18 2.72 2.03 -22.97
N ILE A 19 3.85 2.67 -23.25
CA ILE A 19 3.91 4.13 -23.49
C ILE A 19 4.53 4.38 -24.85
N LYS A 20 3.88 5.21 -25.68
CA LYS A 20 4.44 5.71 -26.93
C LYS A 20 4.04 7.16 -27.21
N CYS A 21 4.85 7.88 -27.96
CA CYS A 21 4.53 9.23 -28.41
C CYS A 21 5.02 9.48 -29.83
N ILE A 22 4.08 9.60 -30.78
CA ILE A 22 4.38 9.69 -32.21
C ILE A 22 5.20 10.94 -32.55
N ASP A 23 4.93 12.06 -31.88
CA ASP A 23 5.54 13.36 -32.21
C ASP A 23 6.74 13.74 -31.30
N ALA A 24 7.01 12.99 -30.24
CA ALA A 24 8.09 13.30 -29.30
C ALA A 24 9.35 12.45 -29.55
N ARG A 25 10.41 13.10 -30.05
CA ARG A 25 11.71 12.42 -30.32
C ARG A 25 12.56 12.19 -29.07
N ARG A 26 12.48 13.07 -28.07
CA ARG A 26 13.16 12.87 -26.77
C ARG A 26 12.53 13.78 -25.72
N ASP A 27 11.87 13.19 -24.73
CA ASP A 27 11.15 13.94 -23.70
C ASP A 27 11.23 13.23 -22.34
N TYR A 28 10.80 13.93 -21.28
CA TYR A 28 10.75 13.44 -19.92
C TYR A 28 9.38 12.84 -19.57
N MET A 29 9.41 11.71 -18.87
CA MET A 29 8.26 11.21 -18.13
C MET A 29 8.65 11.01 -16.65
N TYR A 30 7.70 11.29 -15.76
CA TYR A 30 7.89 11.24 -14.31
C TYR A 30 6.99 10.15 -13.74
N PHE A 31 7.60 9.17 -13.07
CA PHE A 31 6.90 8.05 -12.44
C PHE A 31 6.95 8.25 -10.93
N ARG A 32 5.80 8.36 -10.28
CA ARG A 32 5.74 8.47 -8.82
C ARG A 32 6.18 7.16 -8.18
N ILE A 33 7.13 7.23 -7.27
CA ILE A 33 7.53 6.12 -6.40
C ILE A 33 6.98 6.45 -5.01
N PRO A 34 5.91 5.78 -4.57
CA PRO A 34 5.27 6.11 -3.29
C PRO A 34 6.24 5.95 -2.12
N VAL A 35 6.12 6.82 -1.11
CA VAL A 35 7.00 6.80 0.08
C VAL A 35 6.94 5.48 0.86
N TRP A 36 5.80 4.78 0.78
CA TRP A 36 5.61 3.46 1.39
C TRP A 36 6.20 2.32 0.55
N SER A 37 6.67 2.56 -0.67
CA SER A 37 7.28 1.52 -1.50
C SER A 37 8.80 1.63 -1.43
N GLU A 38 9.42 1.02 -0.42
CA GLU A 38 10.86 1.17 -0.17
C GLU A 38 11.71 0.32 -1.10
N HIS A 39 11.20 -0.87 -1.44
CA HIS A 39 11.84 -1.80 -2.37
C HIS A 39 11.03 -1.91 -3.67
N THR A 40 10.90 -0.82 -4.41
CA THR A 40 10.26 -0.83 -5.74
C THR A 40 11.20 -1.39 -6.78
N ARG A 41 10.77 -2.42 -7.51
CA ARG A 41 11.44 -2.87 -8.73
C ARG A 41 10.85 -2.12 -9.92
N PHE A 42 11.69 -1.38 -10.64
CA PHE A 42 11.27 -0.54 -11.77
C PHE A 42 12.08 -0.89 -13.01
N VAL A 43 11.41 -1.34 -14.06
CA VAL A 43 12.05 -1.86 -15.28
C VAL A 43 11.50 -1.15 -16.50
N ILE A 44 12.38 -0.72 -17.40
CA ILE A 44 12.02 -0.15 -18.70
C ILE A 44 12.66 -1.01 -19.80
N ASP A 45 11.87 -1.56 -20.71
CA ASP A 45 12.31 -2.45 -21.81
C ASP A 45 13.26 -3.58 -21.35
N GLY A 46 12.98 -4.16 -20.18
CA GLY A 46 13.78 -5.25 -19.59
C GLY A 46 14.99 -4.80 -18.78
N GLU A 47 15.33 -3.52 -18.76
CA GLU A 47 16.42 -2.98 -17.97
C GLU A 47 15.94 -2.34 -16.67
N GLU A 48 16.51 -2.76 -15.55
CA GLU A 48 16.16 -2.21 -14.23
C GLU A 48 16.71 -0.78 -14.05
N ARG A 49 15.98 0.04 -13.29
CA ARG A 49 16.38 1.39 -12.90
C ARG A 49 16.40 1.48 -11.38
N GLN A 50 17.40 2.18 -10.85
CA GLN A 50 17.39 2.57 -9.45
C GLN A 50 16.37 3.68 -9.23
N VAL A 51 15.49 3.47 -8.27
CA VAL A 51 14.41 4.40 -7.92
C VAL A 51 14.42 4.68 -6.42
N GLN A 52 13.87 5.83 -6.04
CA GLN A 52 13.85 6.28 -4.65
C GLN A 52 12.41 6.44 -4.15
N ALA A 53 12.08 5.79 -3.03
CA ALA A 53 10.80 5.94 -2.36
C ALA A 53 10.53 7.40 -1.97
N GLY A 54 9.30 7.86 -2.22
CA GLY A 54 8.87 9.22 -1.93
C GLY A 54 9.28 10.26 -2.96
N ALA A 55 9.89 9.84 -4.07
CA ALA A 55 10.31 10.72 -5.16
C ALA A 55 9.60 10.37 -6.48
N TYR A 56 9.79 11.22 -7.49
CA TYR A 56 9.47 10.88 -8.87
C TYR A 56 10.72 10.38 -9.58
N HIS A 57 10.68 9.16 -10.13
CA HIS A 57 11.69 8.70 -11.08
C HIS A 57 11.48 9.46 -12.40
N ARG A 58 12.52 10.19 -12.82
CA ARG A 58 12.49 10.99 -14.04
C ARG A 58 13.25 10.26 -15.14
N GLU A 59 12.55 9.85 -16.19
CA GLU A 59 13.13 9.17 -17.35
C GLU A 59 13.14 10.10 -18.56
N LYS A 60 14.31 10.32 -19.18
CA LYS A 60 14.44 11.07 -20.44
C LYS A 60 14.81 10.14 -21.57
N ARG A 61 13.93 9.94 -22.55
CA ARG A 61 14.24 9.10 -23.71
C ARG A 61 13.41 9.43 -24.94
N ASP A 62 13.72 8.76 -26.04
CA ASP A 62 12.87 8.73 -27.23
C ASP A 62 11.70 7.78 -27.00
N TRP A 63 10.49 8.32 -27.08
CA TRP A 63 9.24 7.57 -26.83
C TRP A 63 8.52 7.18 -28.12
N SER A 64 9.08 7.52 -29.29
CA SER A 64 8.44 7.28 -30.60
C SER A 64 8.30 5.79 -30.93
N ARG A 65 9.24 4.96 -30.50
CA ARG A 65 9.23 3.51 -30.76
C ARG A 65 8.27 2.71 -29.87
N GLY A 66 7.71 3.35 -28.85
CA GLY A 66 6.95 2.66 -27.80
C GLY A 66 7.85 1.84 -26.88
N VAL A 67 7.48 1.80 -25.61
CA VAL A 67 8.28 1.15 -24.55
C VAL A 67 7.35 0.47 -23.55
N THR A 68 7.85 -0.56 -22.89
CA THR A 68 7.15 -1.19 -21.76
C THR A 68 7.83 -0.80 -20.45
N VAL A 69 7.04 -0.37 -19.47
CA VAL A 69 7.50 -0.10 -18.10
C VAL A 69 6.79 -1.08 -17.17
N ASP A 70 7.56 -1.91 -16.49
CA ASP A 70 7.07 -2.82 -15.46
C ASP A 70 7.48 -2.29 -14.09
N ILE A 71 6.52 -2.15 -13.19
CA ILE A 71 6.73 -1.68 -11.82
C ILE A 71 6.18 -2.74 -10.87
N ASP A 72 6.99 -3.20 -9.92
CA ASP A 72 6.56 -4.02 -8.80
C ASP A 72 6.77 -3.21 -7.51
N PHE A 73 5.67 -2.76 -6.91
CA PHE A 73 5.72 -1.96 -5.70
C PHE A 73 5.87 -2.84 -4.45
N ASP A 74 6.75 -2.44 -3.54
CA ASP A 74 6.81 -3.00 -2.18
C ASP A 74 5.48 -2.77 -1.42
N PHE A 75 4.69 -3.84 -1.26
CA PHE A 75 3.44 -3.88 -0.52
C PHE A 75 3.61 -4.42 0.90
N SER A 76 4.83 -4.38 1.46
CA SER A 76 5.06 -4.69 2.87
C SER A 76 4.22 -3.79 3.78
N LEU A 77 3.82 -4.31 4.94
CA LEU A 77 3.04 -3.55 5.89
C LEU A 77 3.81 -2.32 6.37
N TRP A 78 3.12 -1.21 6.43
CA TRP A 78 3.60 0.00 7.06
C TRP A 78 2.51 0.57 7.95
N GLN A 79 2.89 1.50 8.83
CA GLN A 79 1.97 2.03 9.80
C GLN A 79 1.95 3.55 9.87
N TRP A 80 0.83 4.05 10.37
CA TRP A 80 0.71 5.41 10.86
C TRP A 80 0.54 5.39 12.39
N THR A 81 1.54 5.91 13.09
CA THR A 81 1.52 5.98 14.55
C THR A 81 0.56 7.07 15.02
N GLY A 82 -0.33 6.72 15.95
CA GLY A 82 -1.31 7.63 16.51
C GLY A 82 -0.68 8.70 17.40
N ALA A 83 -1.33 9.86 17.45
CA ALA A 83 -0.96 10.98 18.30
C ALA A 83 -2.19 11.44 19.11
N LYS A 84 -1.96 12.19 20.20
CA LYS A 84 -3.02 12.73 21.06
C LYS A 84 -4.00 11.64 21.51
N GLU A 85 -5.29 11.74 21.18
CA GLU A 85 -6.32 10.78 21.55
C GLU A 85 -6.13 9.37 20.96
N LYS A 86 -5.18 9.20 20.03
CA LYS A 86 -4.78 7.91 19.45
C LYS A 86 -3.39 7.46 19.90
N GLU A 87 -2.79 8.09 20.90
CA GLU A 87 -1.50 7.67 21.43
C GLU A 87 -1.51 6.20 21.89
N GLY A 88 -0.45 5.46 21.54
CA GLY A 88 -0.35 4.01 21.78
C GLY A 88 -1.15 3.13 20.80
N LEU A 89 -1.90 3.72 19.87
CA LEU A 89 -2.57 3.02 18.78
C LEU A 89 -1.86 3.29 17.45
N THR A 90 -2.12 2.43 16.48
CA THR A 90 -1.56 2.54 15.13
C THR A 90 -2.58 2.14 14.07
N SER A 91 -2.47 2.74 12.90
CA SER A 91 -3.20 2.31 11.70
C SER A 91 -2.27 1.55 10.78
N LEU A 92 -2.69 0.35 10.35
CA LEU A 92 -1.92 -0.51 9.47
C LEU A 92 -2.31 -0.31 8.02
N TYR A 93 -1.33 -0.35 7.13
CA TYR A 93 -1.50 -0.18 5.70
C TYR A 93 -0.77 -1.28 4.93
N ARG A 94 -1.32 -1.64 3.77
CA ARG A 94 -0.67 -2.51 2.77
C ARG A 94 -0.70 -1.79 1.43
N GLY A 95 0.47 -1.46 0.88
CA GLY A 95 0.53 -0.56 -0.27
C GLY A 95 -0.15 0.79 0.06
N PRO A 96 -1.05 1.34 -0.78
CA PRO A 96 -1.78 2.56 -0.47
C PRO A 96 -3.01 2.34 0.43
N VAL A 97 -3.36 1.09 0.77
CA VAL A 97 -4.65 0.73 1.37
C VAL A 97 -4.56 0.76 2.89
N LEU A 98 -5.39 1.58 3.52
CA LEU A 98 -5.65 1.51 4.96
C LEU A 98 -6.43 0.23 5.28
N LEU A 99 -5.96 -0.52 6.26
CA LEU A 99 -6.62 -1.72 6.77
C LEU A 99 -7.58 -1.35 7.91
N ALA A 100 -8.68 -2.08 7.99
CA ALA A 100 -9.75 -1.86 8.96
C ALA A 100 -10.22 -3.18 9.58
N TYR A 101 -10.43 -3.15 10.89
CA TYR A 101 -11.05 -4.21 11.67
C TYR A 101 -12.56 -4.04 11.62
N ASP A 102 -13.29 -5.03 11.13
CA ASP A 102 -14.74 -4.94 10.89
C ASP A 102 -15.49 -6.07 11.60
N ASP A 103 -16.60 -5.75 12.27
CA ASP A 103 -17.43 -6.73 12.99
C ASP A 103 -17.86 -7.93 12.12
N ARG A 104 -17.96 -7.76 10.79
CA ARG A 104 -18.36 -8.84 9.86
C ARG A 104 -17.40 -10.01 9.86
N PHE A 105 -16.12 -9.75 10.11
CA PHE A 105 -15.05 -10.73 9.97
C PHE A 105 -14.43 -11.12 11.30
N ASN A 106 -14.95 -10.58 12.41
CA ASN A 106 -14.31 -10.65 13.70
C ASN A 106 -15.31 -10.98 14.82
N THR A 107 -14.82 -11.63 15.86
CA THR A 107 -15.62 -12.02 17.02
C THR A 107 -15.64 -10.96 18.12
N VAL A 108 -14.51 -10.27 18.33
CA VAL A 108 -14.44 -9.09 19.20
C VAL A 108 -15.08 -7.92 18.47
N ARG A 109 -15.83 -7.09 19.21
CA ARG A 109 -16.52 -5.92 18.63
C ARG A 109 -15.50 -4.86 18.24
N ALA A 110 -15.73 -4.17 17.14
CA ALA A 110 -14.86 -3.12 16.62
C ALA A 110 -14.61 -2.00 17.63
N GLU A 111 -15.58 -1.70 18.49
CA GLU A 111 -15.44 -0.70 19.56
C GLU A 111 -14.42 -1.12 20.63
N GLU A 112 -14.22 -2.43 20.80
CA GLU A 112 -13.24 -3.02 21.71
C GLU A 112 -11.93 -3.36 21.00
N ALA A 113 -11.82 -3.19 19.68
CA ALA A 113 -10.64 -3.59 18.90
C ALA A 113 -9.35 -2.86 19.35
N ALA A 114 -9.47 -1.65 19.92
CA ALA A 114 -8.33 -0.92 20.47
C ALA A 114 -7.74 -1.55 21.77
N SER A 115 -8.41 -2.54 22.35
CA SER A 115 -7.92 -3.34 23.49
C SER A 115 -7.18 -4.62 23.08
N LEU A 116 -7.29 -5.00 21.80
CA LEU A 116 -6.69 -6.20 21.23
C LEU A 116 -5.30 -5.86 20.65
N THR A 117 -4.32 -6.74 20.88
CA THR A 117 -2.95 -6.55 20.43
C THR A 117 -2.64 -7.46 19.26
N ILE A 118 -2.53 -6.88 18.07
CA ILE A 118 -2.24 -7.60 16.82
C ILE A 118 -0.73 -7.84 16.69
N ASP A 119 -0.33 -9.05 16.32
CA ASP A 119 1.02 -9.31 15.82
C ASP A 119 1.07 -9.00 14.32
N PRO A 120 1.81 -7.95 13.89
CA PRO A 120 1.86 -7.54 12.50
C PRO A 120 2.94 -8.31 11.70
N GLY A 121 3.20 -9.58 12.05
CA GLY A 121 4.07 -10.48 11.30
C GLY A 121 3.56 -10.77 9.89
N GLU A 122 3.80 -11.96 9.36
CA GLU A 122 3.26 -12.33 8.06
C GLU A 122 1.77 -12.67 8.19
N PRO A 123 0.85 -11.87 7.60
CA PRO A 123 -0.56 -12.21 7.63
C PRO A 123 -0.89 -13.33 6.64
N GLU A 124 -1.94 -14.08 6.95
CA GLU A 124 -2.56 -14.98 5.97
C GLU A 124 -3.43 -14.16 5.01
N LEU A 125 -3.23 -14.34 3.70
CA LEU A 125 -4.07 -13.74 2.68
C LEU A 125 -5.38 -14.53 2.55
N LEU A 126 -6.48 -13.86 2.81
CA LEU A 126 -7.83 -14.40 2.71
C LEU A 126 -8.51 -13.93 1.41
N PRO A 127 -9.64 -14.56 1.01
CA PRO A 127 -10.41 -14.12 -0.15
C PRO A 127 -10.77 -12.62 -0.09
N GLU A 128 -10.96 -12.03 -1.27
CA GLU A 128 -11.29 -10.61 -1.46
C GLU A 128 -10.23 -9.63 -0.95
N GLY A 129 -9.01 -10.09 -0.70
CA GLY A 129 -7.87 -9.27 -0.28
C GLY A 129 -7.83 -8.96 1.22
N ARG A 130 -8.62 -9.67 2.03
CA ARG A 130 -8.55 -9.60 3.50
C ARG A 130 -7.26 -10.22 4.02
N LEU A 131 -6.85 -9.81 5.21
CA LEU A 131 -5.64 -10.27 5.87
C LEU A 131 -5.97 -10.75 7.28
N ALA A 132 -5.59 -11.99 7.62
CA ALA A 132 -5.70 -12.48 8.99
C ALA A 132 -4.36 -12.37 9.71
N PHE A 133 -4.41 -11.80 10.91
CA PHE A 133 -3.26 -11.62 11.80
C PHE A 133 -3.47 -12.41 13.09
N ALA A 134 -2.36 -12.87 13.68
CA ALA A 134 -2.41 -13.37 15.06
C ALA A 134 -2.68 -12.20 16.04
N SER A 135 -3.36 -12.49 17.15
CA SER A 135 -3.52 -11.53 18.24
C SER A 135 -3.64 -12.24 19.60
N ASP A 136 -3.57 -11.47 20.68
CA ASP A 136 -3.77 -11.91 22.06
C ASP A 136 -5.20 -12.39 22.38
N ARG A 137 -6.15 -12.17 21.47
CA ARG A 137 -7.58 -12.54 21.63
C ARG A 137 -8.10 -13.43 20.49
N GLY A 138 -7.20 -14.11 19.78
CA GLY A 138 -7.50 -14.95 18.62
C GLY A 138 -7.21 -14.24 17.29
N PRO A 139 -7.47 -14.85 16.12
CA PRO A 139 -7.19 -14.21 14.84
C PRO A 139 -7.95 -12.89 14.66
N ALA A 140 -7.27 -11.86 14.17
CA ALA A 140 -7.84 -10.58 13.80
C ALA A 140 -7.86 -10.45 12.27
N VAL A 141 -9.04 -10.34 11.68
CA VAL A 141 -9.21 -10.22 10.23
C VAL A 141 -9.38 -8.75 9.88
N LEU A 142 -8.47 -8.22 9.07
CA LEU A 142 -8.55 -6.87 8.53
C LEU A 142 -8.97 -6.90 7.06
N THR A 143 -9.80 -5.92 6.67
CA THR A 143 -10.23 -5.68 5.28
C THR A 143 -9.72 -4.31 4.82
N ASP A 144 -9.84 -3.99 3.53
CA ASP A 144 -9.64 -2.62 3.07
C ASP A 144 -10.68 -1.67 3.70
N PHE A 145 -10.23 -0.48 4.09
CA PHE A 145 -11.07 0.52 4.74
C PHE A 145 -12.25 0.96 3.86
N ALA A 146 -12.10 0.97 2.53
CA ALA A 146 -13.15 1.39 1.62
C ALA A 146 -14.38 0.46 1.65
N ARG A 147 -14.18 -0.82 1.98
CA ARG A 147 -15.27 -1.78 2.20
C ARG A 147 -15.73 -1.85 3.65
N ALA A 148 -14.97 -1.34 4.62
CA ALA A 148 -15.32 -1.44 6.03
C ALA A 148 -16.68 -0.77 6.32
N GLY A 149 -17.53 -1.44 7.11
CA GLY A 149 -18.88 -1.01 7.45
C GLY A 149 -19.91 -1.10 6.32
N SER A 150 -19.56 -1.60 5.13
CA SER A 150 -20.46 -1.57 3.97
C SER A 150 -21.75 -2.40 4.14
N ALA A 151 -21.82 -3.30 5.13
CA ALA A 151 -23.05 -4.01 5.49
C ALA A 151 -23.76 -3.42 6.73
N GLY A 152 -23.48 -2.16 7.08
CA GLY A 152 -24.02 -1.51 8.28
C GLY A 152 -23.32 -1.92 9.59
N THR A 153 -22.11 -2.48 9.50
CA THR A 153 -21.31 -2.90 10.65
C THR A 153 -20.40 -1.81 11.18
N LYS A 154 -20.04 -1.91 12.46
CA LYS A 154 -19.00 -1.05 13.04
C LYS A 154 -17.62 -1.55 12.61
N TYR A 155 -16.66 -0.63 12.58
CA TYR A 155 -15.28 -0.91 12.26
C TYR A 155 -14.32 0.00 13.03
N ALA A 156 -13.06 -0.40 13.10
CA ALA A 156 -11.97 0.37 13.71
C ALA A 156 -10.70 0.32 12.85
N THR A 157 -9.96 1.41 12.83
CA THR A 157 -8.67 1.53 12.10
C THR A 157 -7.49 1.84 13.01
N TRP A 158 -7.75 2.12 14.28
CA TRP A 158 -6.74 2.39 15.31
C TRP A 158 -6.65 1.18 16.23
N LEU A 159 -5.57 0.45 16.11
CA LEU A 159 -5.37 -0.87 16.72
C LEU A 159 -4.07 -0.86 17.52
N ARG A 160 -3.91 -1.77 18.50
CA ARG A 160 -2.61 -1.99 19.14
C ARG A 160 -1.84 -3.03 18.34
N THR A 161 -0.53 -2.85 18.24
CA THR A 161 0.38 -3.83 17.65
C THR A 161 1.41 -4.28 18.67
N ALA A 162 1.77 -5.56 18.66
CA ALA A 162 2.75 -6.15 19.58
C ALA A 162 4.17 -5.60 19.37
N ARG A 163 4.44 -5.11 18.16
CA ARG A 163 5.68 -4.44 17.75
C ARG A 163 5.38 -3.45 16.63
N PRO A 164 6.13 -2.35 16.50
CA PRO A 164 5.96 -1.46 15.36
C PRO A 164 6.36 -2.16 14.06
N VAL A 165 5.65 -1.85 12.97
CA VAL A 165 6.15 -2.02 11.61
C VAL A 165 6.74 -0.70 11.12
N ARG A 166 7.18 -0.65 9.86
CA ARG A 166 7.77 0.56 9.29
C ARG A 166 6.83 1.75 9.39
N ASP A 167 7.22 2.76 10.17
CA ASP A 167 6.50 4.03 10.30
C ASP A 167 7.04 5.04 9.30
N ILE A 168 6.16 5.51 8.39
CA ILE A 168 6.52 6.49 7.36
C ILE A 168 6.04 7.90 7.68
N ALA A 169 5.37 8.12 8.82
CA ALA A 169 4.85 9.43 9.23
C ALA A 169 5.97 10.45 9.44
N SER A 170 7.18 10.03 9.81
CA SER A 170 8.36 10.90 9.87
C SER A 170 8.83 11.35 8.48
N ARG A 171 8.77 10.47 7.48
CA ARG A 171 9.15 10.76 6.08
C ARG A 171 8.15 11.67 5.37
N LEU A 172 6.87 11.62 5.75
CA LEU A 172 5.81 12.46 5.19
C LEU A 172 5.74 13.87 5.77
N ARG A 173 6.23 14.09 7.00
CA ARG A 173 6.24 15.41 7.66
C ARG A 173 7.30 16.39 7.15
N GLY A 174 8.21 15.93 6.27
CA GLY A 174 9.26 16.73 5.66
C GLY A 174 9.02 17.11 4.20
N ILE A 175 7.81 16.85 3.68
CA ILE A 175 7.34 17.25 2.33
C ILE A 175 6.41 18.45 2.49
#